data_AF-W4VJR2-F1
#
_entry.id   AF-W4VJR2-F1
#
_cell.length_a   1.000
_cell.length_b   1.000
_cell.length_c   1.000
_cell.angle_alpha   90.00
_cell.angle_beta   90.00
_cell.angle_gamma   90.00
#
_symmetry.space_group_name_H-M   'P 1'
#
loop_
_entity.id
_entity.type
_entity.pdbx_description
1 polymer ?
#
loop_
_entity_poly.entity_id
_entity_poly.type
_entity_poly.pdbx_seq_one_letter_code
_entity_poly.pdbx_strand_id
1 'polypeptide(L)'
;MPPPRNLLSWVGFQNFIDLVQIDIWKDTFFNVFVWTIVWTVVATTLQIVLGLFLALLVNDKRIKFKRAIRTVLILPWAVPAFVSILIFSALFNPTFGAVNRDILSQFNLMIPWLSDPFWAKVALIMIQTWLGFPFVFALFTGGVLQSVPADMYEAADVDGGSRWQKLKFITLPHILFATAPLLIMQYAQNFNNFNIIYLFNEGGYLLFADKMPAEQTF
;
A
#
# COMPACT_ATOMS: atom_id res chain seq x y z
N MET A 1 -35.03 15.51 32.95
CA MET A 1 -33.80 16.23 33.33
C MET A 1 -33.45 17.18 32.20
N PRO A 2 -33.16 18.47 32.46
CA PRO A 2 -32.61 19.34 31.43
C PRO A 2 -31.22 18.81 31.01
N PRO A 3 -30.83 18.98 29.74
CA PRO A 3 -29.49 18.57 29.29
C PRO A 3 -28.41 19.31 30.10
N PRO A 4 -27.28 18.66 30.40
CA PRO A 4 -26.19 19.27 31.16
C PRO A 4 -25.73 20.58 30.51
N ARG A 5 -25.53 21.61 31.33
CA ARG A 5 -25.24 22.99 30.90
C ARG A 5 -23.92 23.12 30.11
N ASN A 6 -23.01 22.16 30.29
CA ASN A 6 -21.76 22.04 29.54
C ASN A 6 -21.73 20.66 28.86
N LEU A 7 -21.74 20.65 27.52
CA LEU A 7 -21.65 19.42 26.72
C LEU A 7 -20.20 18.89 26.60
N LEU A 8 -19.21 19.73 26.91
CA LEU A 8 -17.78 19.44 26.85
C LEU A 8 -17.10 19.99 28.11
N SER A 9 -16.15 19.25 28.68
CA SER A 9 -15.34 19.67 29.81
C SER A 9 -13.86 19.71 29.42
N TRP A 10 -13.10 20.69 29.94
CA TRP A 10 -11.65 20.75 29.75
C TRP A 10 -11.00 19.69 30.64
N VAL A 11 -10.34 18.72 30.01
CA VAL A 11 -9.70 17.58 30.69
C VAL A 11 -8.17 17.66 30.74
N GLY A 12 -7.58 18.75 30.23
CA GLY A 12 -6.13 18.92 30.19
C GLY A 12 -5.44 17.76 29.47
N PHE A 13 -4.50 17.11 30.16
CA PHE A 13 -3.74 15.97 29.63
C PHE A 13 -4.36 14.60 29.96
N GLN A 14 -5.54 14.55 30.59
CA GLN A 14 -6.14 13.29 31.06
C GLN A 14 -6.30 12.27 29.93
N ASN A 15 -6.74 12.70 28.74
CA ASN A 15 -6.86 11.82 27.57
C ASN A 15 -5.52 11.15 27.16
N PHE A 16 -4.40 11.87 27.28
CA PHE A 16 -3.07 11.31 26.96
C PHE A 16 -2.59 10.32 28.02
N ILE A 17 -2.92 10.58 29.29
CA ILE A 17 -2.61 9.70 30.41
C ILE A 17 -3.46 8.41 30.31
N ASP A 18 -4.76 8.56 30.05
CA ASP A 18 -5.71 7.45 29.92
C ASP A 18 -5.31 6.49 28.80
N LEU A 19 -4.80 7.01 27.67
CA LEU A 19 -4.28 6.20 26.56
C LEU A 19 -3.14 5.25 26.97
N VAL A 20 -2.36 5.59 28.00
CA VAL A 20 -1.19 4.83 28.44
C VAL A 20 -1.45 4.02 29.71
N GLN A 21 -2.38 4.46 30.56
CA GLN A 21 -2.68 3.84 31.85
C GLN A 21 -3.80 2.81 31.81
N ILE A 22 -4.73 2.90 30.86
CA ILE A 22 -5.83 1.93 30.76
C ILE A 22 -5.33 0.71 29.98
N ASP A 23 -5.17 -0.42 30.67
CA ASP A 23 -4.56 -1.65 30.12
C ASP A 23 -5.21 -2.12 28.80
N ILE A 24 -6.54 -2.04 28.69
CA ILE A 24 -7.28 -2.41 27.46
C ILE A 24 -6.89 -1.51 26.28
N TRP A 25 -6.68 -0.22 26.54
CA TRP A 25 -6.39 0.77 25.51
C TRP A 25 -4.93 0.68 25.10
N LYS A 26 -4.03 0.43 26.07
CA LYS A 26 -2.60 0.28 25.84
C LYS A 26 -2.25 -0.89 24.91
N ASP A 27 -2.79 -2.08 25.17
CA ASP A 27 -2.48 -3.27 24.36
C ASP A 27 -3.05 -3.15 22.94
N THR A 28 -4.30 -2.69 22.83
CA THR A 28 -4.95 -2.45 21.53
C THR A 28 -4.20 -1.37 20.76
N PHE A 29 -3.85 -0.25 21.40
CA PHE A 29 -3.12 0.85 20.79
C PHE A 29 -1.75 0.40 20.27
N PHE A 30 -0.98 -0.32 21.08
CA PHE A 30 0.36 -0.75 20.69
C PHE A 30 0.31 -1.75 19.52
N ASN A 31 -0.61 -2.72 19.55
CA ASN A 31 -0.78 -3.69 18.46
C ASN A 31 -1.20 -3.02 17.15
N VAL A 32 -2.15 -2.08 17.21
CA VAL A 32 -2.58 -1.31 16.04
C VAL A 32 -1.45 -0.41 15.53
N PHE A 33 -0.73 0.27 16.42
CA PHE A 33 0.37 1.16 16.06
C PHE A 33 1.50 0.40 15.37
N VAL A 34 1.93 -0.75 15.93
CA VAL A 34 2.95 -1.61 15.31
C VAL A 34 2.45 -2.11 13.95
N TRP A 35 1.19 -2.54 13.86
CA TRP A 35 0.61 -2.94 12.58
C TRP A 35 0.61 -1.79 11.57
N THR A 36 0.20 -0.59 11.95
CA THR A 36 0.19 0.59 11.07
C THR A 36 1.59 0.89 10.55
N ILE A 37 2.63 0.80 11.40
CA ILE A 37 4.02 0.96 10.94
C ILE A 37 4.39 -0.12 9.94
N VAL A 38 4.17 -1.40 10.27
CA VAL A 38 4.53 -2.54 9.41
C VAL A 38 3.81 -2.46 8.07
N TRP A 39 2.49 -2.24 8.11
CA TRP A 39 1.64 -1.98 6.94
C TRP A 39 2.21 -0.88 6.06
N THR A 40 2.48 0.28 6.66
CA THR A 40 2.94 1.47 5.94
C THR A 40 4.27 1.19 5.26
N VAL A 41 5.22 0.58 5.97
CA VAL A 41 6.53 0.27 5.41
C VAL A 41 6.42 -0.76 4.29
N VAL A 42 5.75 -1.88 4.54
CA VAL A 42 5.68 -3.00 3.59
C VAL A 42 4.87 -2.64 2.36
N ALA A 43 3.65 -2.15 2.50
CA ALA A 43 2.78 -1.84 1.38
C ALA A 43 3.34 -0.68 0.53
N THR A 44 3.86 0.37 1.18
CA THR A 44 4.45 1.52 0.45
C THR A 44 5.74 1.12 -0.26
N THR A 45 6.59 0.30 0.37
CA THR A 45 7.82 -0.17 -0.29
C THR A 45 7.47 -1.04 -1.50
N LEU A 46 6.52 -1.96 -1.36
CA LEU A 46 6.11 -2.84 -2.46
C LEU A 46 5.52 -2.06 -3.65
N GLN A 47 4.63 -1.08 -3.41
CA GLN A 47 4.12 -0.25 -4.50
C GLN A 47 5.23 0.56 -5.18
N ILE A 48 6.21 1.05 -4.41
CA ILE A 48 7.33 1.84 -4.96
C ILE A 48 8.23 0.95 -5.82
N VAL A 49 8.61 -0.21 -5.28
CA VAL A 49 9.45 -1.19 -5.98
C VAL A 49 8.77 -1.66 -7.25
N LEU A 50 7.48 -2.01 -7.19
CA LEU A 50 6.73 -2.44 -8.37
C LEU A 50 6.61 -1.33 -9.42
N GLY A 51 6.24 -0.12 -9.00
CA GLY A 51 6.11 1.03 -9.90
C GLY A 51 7.43 1.40 -10.57
N LEU A 52 8.53 1.41 -9.82
CA LEU A 52 9.87 1.65 -10.34
C LEU A 52 10.34 0.54 -11.28
N PHE A 53 10.15 -0.72 -10.90
CA PHE A 53 10.52 -1.87 -11.72
C PHE A 53 9.82 -1.82 -13.08
N LEU A 54 8.50 -1.62 -13.09
CA LEU A 54 7.73 -1.49 -14.32
C LEU A 54 8.15 -0.25 -15.12
N ALA A 55 8.46 0.87 -14.46
CA ALA A 55 8.90 2.08 -15.13
C ALA A 55 10.25 1.87 -15.84
N LEU A 56 11.20 1.20 -15.19
CA LEU A 56 12.50 0.85 -15.78
C LEU A 56 12.34 -0.08 -16.98
N LEU A 57 11.47 -1.10 -16.87
CA LEU A 57 11.16 -2.01 -17.98
C LEU A 57 10.62 -1.24 -19.19
N VAL A 58 9.60 -0.39 -18.98
CA VAL A 58 8.95 0.37 -20.06
C VAL A 58 9.88 1.46 -20.63
N ASN A 59 10.83 1.96 -19.83
CA ASN A 59 11.79 2.97 -20.29
C ASN A 59 12.82 2.38 -21.27
N ASP A 60 13.09 1.07 -21.24
CA ASP A 60 14.07 0.42 -22.13
C ASP A 60 13.75 0.65 -23.62
N LYS A 61 14.76 1.02 -24.42
CA LYS A 61 14.62 1.33 -25.86
C LYS A 61 14.06 0.15 -26.69
N ARG A 62 14.21 -1.10 -26.21
CA ARG A 62 13.78 -2.32 -26.90
C ARG A 62 12.27 -2.58 -26.80
N ILE A 63 11.59 -1.99 -25.83
CA ILE A 63 10.14 -2.17 -25.66
C ILE A 63 9.39 -1.39 -26.73
N LYS A 64 8.57 -2.11 -27.51
CA LYS A 64 7.63 -1.55 -28.49
C LYS A 64 6.29 -1.24 -27.81
N PHE A 65 5.46 -0.40 -28.44
CA PHE A 65 4.12 -0.03 -27.94
C PHE A 65 4.10 0.59 -26.53
N LYS A 66 5.15 1.32 -26.14
CA LYS A 66 5.29 1.95 -24.82
C LYS A 66 4.06 2.76 -24.40
N ARG A 67 3.43 3.47 -25.34
CA ARG A 67 2.23 4.27 -25.07
C ARG A 67 1.07 3.40 -24.60
N ALA A 68 0.80 2.29 -25.29
CA ALA A 68 -0.27 1.36 -24.89
C ALA A 68 0.01 0.71 -23.53
N ILE A 69 1.25 0.26 -23.31
CA ILE A 69 1.65 -0.34 -22.03
C ILE A 69 1.49 0.67 -20.89
N ARG A 70 1.95 1.91 -21.08
CA ARG A 70 1.78 2.98 -20.08
C ARG A 70 0.31 3.24 -19.78
N THR A 71 -0.53 3.34 -20.80
CA THR A 71 -1.97 3.54 -20.61
C THR A 71 -2.57 2.43 -19.75
N VAL A 72 -2.34 1.16 -20.12
CA VAL A 72 -2.91 0.01 -19.39
C VAL A 72 -2.43 -0.03 -17.95
N LEU A 73 -1.14 0.19 -17.69
CA LEU A 73 -0.57 0.14 -16.34
C LEU A 73 -1.02 1.30 -15.45
N ILE A 74 -1.49 2.41 -16.02
CA ILE A 74 -2.01 3.56 -15.28
C ILE A 74 -3.52 3.42 -14.98
N LEU A 75 -4.25 2.56 -15.72
CA LEU A 75 -5.69 2.38 -15.55
C LEU A 75 -6.14 2.09 -14.11
N PRO A 76 -5.45 1.28 -13.28
CA PRO A 76 -5.89 1.05 -11.90
C PRO A 76 -6.04 2.34 -11.08
N TRP A 77 -5.22 3.37 -11.35
CA TRP A 77 -5.30 4.67 -10.68
C TRP A 77 -6.38 5.59 -11.25
N ALA A 78 -6.89 5.31 -12.46
CA ALA A 78 -8.01 6.05 -13.03
C ALA A 78 -9.36 5.66 -12.40
N VAL A 79 -9.43 4.49 -11.77
CA VAL A 79 -10.63 4.02 -11.07
C VAL A 79 -10.62 4.56 -9.63
N PRO A 80 -11.74 5.07 -9.10
CA PRO A 80 -11.83 5.50 -7.72
C PRO A 80 -11.50 4.37 -6.75
N ALA A 81 -10.57 4.63 -5.82
CA ALA A 81 -10.05 3.61 -4.90
C ALA A 81 -11.16 2.91 -4.09
N PHE A 82 -12.16 3.65 -3.61
CA PHE A 82 -13.31 3.08 -2.88
C PHE A 82 -13.98 1.93 -3.65
N VAL A 83 -14.26 2.13 -4.95
CA VAL A 83 -14.93 1.12 -5.78
C VAL A 83 -14.03 -0.10 -5.95
N SER A 84 -12.74 0.13 -6.22
CA SER A 84 -11.76 -0.96 -6.35
C SER A 84 -11.64 -1.79 -5.08
N ILE A 85 -11.61 -1.15 -3.91
CA ILE A 85 -11.49 -1.86 -2.62
C ILE A 85 -12.71 -2.75 -2.37
N LEU A 86 -13.93 -2.26 -2.61
CA LEU A 86 -15.14 -3.06 -2.45
C LEU A 86 -15.18 -4.25 -3.42
N ILE A 87 -14.75 -4.05 -4.67
CA ILE A 87 -14.63 -5.15 -5.63
C ILE A 87 -13.62 -6.19 -5.12
N PHE A 88 -12.45 -5.77 -4.63
CA PHE A 88 -11.48 -6.70 -4.05
C PHE A 88 -12.05 -7.43 -2.83
N SER A 89 -12.75 -6.74 -1.91
CA SER A 89 -13.41 -7.38 -0.77
C SER A 89 -14.38 -8.49 -1.22
N ALA A 90 -15.19 -8.23 -2.25
CA ALA A 90 -16.06 -9.25 -2.84
C ALA A 90 -15.28 -10.39 -3.52
N LEU A 91 -14.20 -10.10 -4.24
CA LEU A 91 -13.35 -11.10 -4.90
C LEU A 91 -12.64 -12.02 -3.90
N PHE A 92 -12.26 -11.48 -2.74
CA PHE A 92 -11.60 -12.20 -1.65
C PHE A 92 -12.59 -12.91 -0.71
N ASN A 93 -13.91 -12.79 -0.93
CA ASN A 93 -14.91 -13.47 -0.10
C ASN A 93 -14.63 -14.99 -0.04
N PRO A 94 -14.59 -15.60 1.17
CA PRO A 94 -14.19 -17.00 1.30
C PRO A 94 -15.19 -17.98 0.68
N THR A 95 -16.48 -17.62 0.59
CA THR A 95 -17.57 -18.52 0.17
C THR A 95 -17.83 -18.43 -1.33
N PHE A 96 -17.90 -17.21 -1.88
CA PHE A 96 -18.28 -16.99 -3.29
C PHE A 96 -17.24 -16.22 -4.11
N GLY A 97 -16.16 -15.76 -3.48
CA GLY A 97 -15.15 -14.92 -4.12
C GLY A 97 -14.40 -15.65 -5.23
N ALA A 98 -14.22 -14.97 -6.36
CA ALA A 98 -13.56 -15.53 -7.54
C ALA A 98 -12.10 -15.91 -7.29
N VAL A 99 -11.40 -15.27 -6.34
CA VAL A 99 -10.00 -15.62 -6.02
C VAL A 99 -9.92 -17.05 -5.51
N ASN A 100 -10.72 -17.42 -4.51
CA ASN A 100 -10.75 -18.79 -4.01
C ASN A 100 -11.36 -19.76 -5.03
N ARG A 101 -12.52 -19.39 -5.60
CA ARG A 101 -13.33 -20.27 -6.44
C ARG A 101 -12.70 -20.57 -7.80
N ASP A 102 -12.12 -19.58 -8.46
CA ASP A 102 -11.71 -19.69 -9.86
C ASP A 102 -10.18 -19.78 -10.02
N ILE A 103 -9.40 -19.20 -9.09
CA ILE A 103 -7.94 -19.17 -9.17
C ILE A 103 -7.31 -20.21 -8.25
N LEU A 104 -7.56 -20.13 -6.94
CA LEU A 104 -6.88 -20.99 -5.95
C LEU A 104 -7.39 -22.43 -5.94
N SER A 105 -8.65 -22.66 -6.30
CA SER A 105 -9.22 -23.99 -6.44
C SER A 105 -8.47 -24.86 -7.46
N GLN A 106 -7.87 -24.26 -8.50
CA GLN A 106 -7.03 -24.94 -9.48
C GLN A 106 -5.77 -25.56 -8.85
N PHE A 107 -5.39 -25.06 -7.68
CA PHE A 107 -4.27 -25.54 -6.87
C PHE A 107 -4.72 -26.28 -5.60
N ASN A 108 -6.02 -26.56 -5.44
CA ASN A 108 -6.62 -27.12 -4.22
C ASN A 108 -6.38 -26.27 -2.96
N LEU A 109 -6.28 -24.94 -3.11
CA LEU A 109 -6.09 -24.00 -2.01
C LEU A 109 -7.38 -23.23 -1.71
N MET A 110 -7.63 -23.00 -0.42
CA MET A 110 -8.74 -22.15 0.03
C MET A 110 -8.26 -21.28 1.19
N ILE A 111 -8.19 -19.97 0.96
CA ILE A 111 -7.59 -19.03 1.89
C ILE A 111 -8.69 -18.21 2.59
N PRO A 112 -8.67 -18.11 3.93
CA PRO A 112 -9.64 -17.34 4.71
C PRO A 112 -9.31 -15.83 4.70
N TRP A 113 -9.32 -15.19 3.53
CA TRP A 113 -8.86 -13.81 3.34
C TRP A 113 -9.49 -12.77 4.26
N LEU A 114 -10.77 -12.92 4.62
CA LEU A 114 -11.48 -11.97 5.50
C LEU A 114 -11.55 -12.44 6.96
N SER A 115 -11.43 -13.75 7.20
CA SER A 115 -11.69 -14.37 8.50
C SER A 115 -10.42 -14.66 9.30
N ASP A 116 -9.27 -14.72 8.65
CA ASP A 116 -7.98 -14.91 9.30
C ASP A 116 -7.17 -13.60 9.33
N PRO A 117 -6.65 -13.17 10.50
CA PRO A 117 -5.91 -11.92 10.63
C PRO A 117 -4.67 -11.83 9.74
N PHE A 118 -3.94 -12.94 9.55
CA PHE A 118 -2.73 -12.93 8.74
C PHE A 118 -3.09 -12.74 7.25
N TRP A 119 -4.06 -13.51 6.75
CA TRP A 119 -4.48 -13.40 5.35
C TRP A 119 -5.17 -12.08 5.03
N ALA A 120 -5.90 -11.48 5.98
CA ALA A 120 -6.45 -10.14 5.83
C ALA A 120 -5.33 -9.09 5.66
N LYS A 121 -4.27 -9.16 6.47
CA LYS A 121 -3.08 -8.29 6.33
C LYS A 121 -2.42 -8.45 4.98
N VAL A 122 -2.26 -9.69 4.50
CA VAL A 122 -1.68 -9.98 3.18
C VAL A 122 -2.56 -9.42 2.06
N ALA A 123 -3.88 -9.63 2.11
CA ALA A 123 -4.83 -9.11 1.13
C ALA A 123 -4.77 -7.58 1.05
N LEU A 124 -4.80 -6.90 2.19
CA LEU A 124 -4.66 -5.45 2.26
C LEU A 124 -3.36 -5.01 1.56
N ILE A 125 -2.23 -5.68 1.82
CA ILE A 125 -0.93 -5.25 1.29
C ILE A 125 -0.93 -5.40 -0.24
N MET A 126 -1.53 -6.48 -0.76
CA MET A 126 -1.69 -6.68 -2.20
C MET A 126 -2.57 -5.60 -2.83
N ILE A 127 -3.71 -5.28 -2.22
CA ILE A 127 -4.63 -4.26 -2.73
C ILE A 127 -3.96 -2.88 -2.74
N GLN A 128 -3.29 -2.49 -1.66
CA GLN A 128 -2.56 -1.22 -1.61
C GLN A 128 -1.41 -1.18 -2.63
N THR A 129 -0.69 -2.29 -2.80
CA THR A 129 0.35 -2.39 -3.83
C THR A 129 -0.25 -2.17 -5.22
N TRP A 130 -1.39 -2.79 -5.52
CA TRP A 130 -2.11 -2.65 -6.79
C TRP A 130 -2.64 -1.24 -7.02
N LEU A 131 -3.17 -0.58 -5.99
CA LEU A 131 -3.67 0.79 -6.07
C LEU A 131 -2.56 1.83 -6.19
N GLY A 132 -1.44 1.62 -5.49
CA GLY A 132 -0.38 2.61 -5.35
C GLY A 132 0.69 2.58 -6.44
N PHE A 133 0.99 1.40 -7.01
CA PHE A 133 2.06 1.29 -8.01
C PHE A 133 1.85 2.18 -9.25
N PRO A 134 0.62 2.40 -9.77
CA PRO A 134 0.43 3.16 -11.01
C PRO A 134 0.82 4.63 -10.85
N PHE A 135 0.59 5.22 -9.68
CA PHE A 135 1.05 6.58 -9.37
C PHE A 135 2.58 6.67 -9.43
N VAL A 136 3.27 5.76 -8.75
CA VAL A 136 4.74 5.70 -8.75
C VAL A 136 5.28 5.45 -10.17
N PHE A 137 4.65 4.54 -10.90
CA PHE A 137 4.98 4.24 -12.29
C PHE A 137 4.80 5.48 -13.19
N ALA A 138 3.68 6.20 -13.07
CA ALA A 138 3.42 7.42 -13.81
C ALA A 138 4.44 8.52 -13.47
N LEU A 139 4.78 8.68 -12.19
CA LEU A 139 5.82 9.60 -11.73
C LEU A 139 7.16 9.32 -12.42
N PHE A 140 7.64 8.06 -12.38
CA PHE A 140 8.93 7.71 -12.98
C PHE A 140 8.94 7.82 -14.50
N THR A 141 7.86 7.39 -15.15
CA THR A 141 7.75 7.41 -16.62
C THR A 141 7.39 8.77 -17.22
N GLY A 142 6.88 9.69 -16.40
CA GLY A 142 6.41 11.02 -16.77
C GLY A 142 7.48 12.10 -16.83
N GLY A 143 8.72 11.79 -16.45
CA GLY A 143 9.83 12.75 -16.59
C GLY A 143 11.05 12.44 -15.72
N VAL A 144 10.86 11.77 -14.58
CA VAL A 144 11.95 11.54 -13.61
C VAL A 144 13.06 10.69 -14.22
N LEU A 145 12.73 9.62 -14.96
CA LEU A 145 13.76 8.82 -15.62
C LEU A 145 14.44 9.59 -16.77
N GLN A 146 13.78 10.59 -17.34
CA GLN A 146 14.33 11.43 -18.40
C GLN A 146 15.19 12.59 -17.86
N SER A 147 15.14 12.87 -16.55
CA SER A 147 15.96 13.94 -15.95
C SER A 147 17.42 13.53 -15.77
N VAL A 148 17.72 12.23 -15.84
CA VAL A 148 19.10 11.74 -15.69
C VAL A 148 19.90 12.10 -16.94
N PRO A 149 21.00 12.86 -16.83
CA PRO A 149 21.80 13.27 -17.99
C PRO A 149 22.33 12.09 -18.81
N ALA A 150 22.28 12.20 -20.13
CA ALA A 150 22.66 11.12 -21.05
C ALA A 150 24.19 10.87 -21.08
N ASP A 151 24.97 11.93 -20.92
CA ASP A 151 26.43 11.93 -20.84
C ASP A 151 26.97 11.04 -19.71
N MET A 152 26.27 10.93 -18.58
CA MET A 152 26.63 9.99 -17.51
C MET A 152 26.57 8.53 -17.98
N TYR A 153 25.59 8.18 -18.81
CA TYR A 153 25.47 6.84 -19.34
C TYR A 153 26.50 6.55 -20.43
N GLU A 154 26.84 7.54 -21.25
CA GLU A 154 27.86 7.46 -22.30
C GLU A 154 29.26 7.32 -21.69
N ALA A 155 29.59 8.13 -20.68
CA ALA A 155 30.84 7.99 -19.92
C ALA A 155 30.97 6.58 -19.32
N ALA A 156 29.88 6.06 -18.72
CA ALA A 156 29.87 4.71 -18.21
C ALA A 156 29.96 3.62 -19.30
N ASP A 157 29.54 3.88 -20.56
CA ASP A 157 29.80 2.95 -21.67
C ASP A 157 31.29 2.92 -22.03
N VAL A 158 31.96 4.08 -22.04
CA VAL A 158 33.40 4.19 -22.31
C VAL A 158 34.22 3.48 -21.23
N ASP A 159 33.81 3.59 -19.96
CA ASP A 159 34.45 2.91 -18.83
C ASP A 159 34.11 1.41 -18.74
N GLY A 160 33.33 0.85 -19.68
CA GLY A 160 32.96 -0.57 -19.69
C GLY A 160 31.90 -0.95 -18.64
N GLY A 161 31.15 0.03 -18.13
CA GLY A 161 30.11 -0.15 -17.13
C GLY A 161 28.93 -0.98 -17.61
N SER A 162 28.63 -2.05 -16.88
CA SER A 162 27.47 -2.91 -17.11
C SER A 162 26.14 -2.19 -16.81
N ARG A 163 25.03 -2.73 -17.34
CA ARG A 163 23.67 -2.20 -17.08
C ARG A 163 23.32 -2.13 -15.59
N TRP A 164 23.77 -3.11 -14.81
CA TRP A 164 23.53 -3.13 -13.37
C TRP A 164 24.32 -2.02 -12.65
N GLN A 165 25.56 -1.76 -13.07
CA GLN A 165 26.36 -0.65 -12.53
C GLN A 165 25.70 0.69 -12.86
N LYS A 166 25.23 0.89 -14.09
CA LYS A 166 24.51 2.11 -14.48
C LYS A 166 23.23 2.31 -13.67
N LEU A 167 22.45 1.25 -13.47
CA LEU A 167 21.25 1.32 -12.63
C LEU A 167 21.59 1.70 -11.18
N LYS A 168 22.56 1.01 -10.57
CA LYS A 168 22.90 1.17 -9.15
C LYS A 168 23.63 2.49 -8.85
N PHE A 169 24.52 2.93 -9.73
CA PHE A 169 25.41 4.06 -9.48
C PHE A 169 25.00 5.36 -10.17
N ILE A 170 24.17 5.29 -11.22
CA ILE A 170 23.72 6.48 -11.96
C ILE A 170 22.22 6.67 -11.76
N THR A 171 21.40 5.71 -12.23
CA THR A 171 19.95 5.90 -12.29
C THR A 171 19.31 5.99 -10.91
N LEU A 172 19.53 4.98 -10.04
CA LEU A 172 18.86 4.91 -8.73
C LEU A 172 19.19 6.10 -7.82
N PRO A 173 20.47 6.49 -7.61
CA PRO A 173 20.77 7.64 -6.77
C PRO A 173 20.11 8.92 -7.30
N HIS A 174 20.20 9.16 -8.61
CA HIS A 174 19.70 10.39 -9.23
C HIS A 174 18.18 10.52 -9.11
N ILE A 175 17.43 9.45 -9.42
CA ILE A 175 15.96 9.49 -9.30
C ILE A 175 15.50 9.52 -7.85
N LEU A 176 16.21 8.86 -6.92
CA LEU A 176 15.85 8.86 -5.50
C LEU A 176 15.99 10.27 -4.91
N PHE A 177 17.07 11.00 -5.21
CA PHE A 177 17.20 12.40 -4.79
C PHE A 177 16.08 13.28 -5.38
N ALA A 178 15.75 13.10 -6.67
CA ALA A 178 14.71 13.87 -7.33
C ALA A 178 13.28 13.57 -6.80
N THR A 179 13.03 12.35 -6.33
CA THR A 179 11.68 11.90 -5.94
C THR A 179 11.48 11.70 -4.44
N ALA A 180 12.53 11.81 -3.62
CA ALA A 180 12.46 11.56 -2.18
C ALA A 180 11.28 12.27 -1.48
N PRO A 181 10.99 13.57 -1.73
CA PRO A 181 9.85 14.23 -1.09
C PRO A 181 8.51 13.57 -1.43
N LEU A 182 8.31 13.20 -2.70
CA LEU A 182 7.09 12.53 -3.15
C LEU A 182 6.98 11.11 -2.60
N LEU A 183 8.09 10.37 -2.52
CA LEU A 183 8.10 9.03 -1.91
C LEU A 183 7.79 9.11 -0.41
N ILE A 184 8.35 10.08 0.32
CA ILE A 184 8.04 10.32 1.74
C ILE A 184 6.55 10.64 1.91
N MET A 185 5.97 11.46 1.02
CA MET A 185 4.53 11.73 1.02
C MET A 185 3.70 10.45 0.84
N GLN A 186 4.15 9.48 0.03
CA GLN A 186 3.47 8.19 -0.09
C GLN A 186 3.43 7.43 1.24
N TYR A 187 4.53 7.40 2.00
CA TYR A 187 4.55 6.79 3.32
C TYR A 187 3.60 7.51 4.29
N ALA A 188 3.60 8.84 4.29
CA ALA A 188 2.70 9.63 5.14
C ALA A 188 1.22 9.41 4.79
N GLN A 189 0.90 9.28 3.50
CA GLN A 189 -0.46 8.98 3.02
C GLN A 189 -0.91 7.58 3.45
N ASN A 190 -0.05 6.57 3.26
CA ASN A 190 -0.38 5.19 3.63
C ASN A 190 -0.46 4.97 5.15
N PHE A 191 0.30 5.72 5.93
CA PHE A 191 0.19 5.73 7.39
C PHE A 191 -1.21 6.14 7.87
N ASN A 192 -1.85 7.06 7.16
CA ASN A 192 -3.18 7.57 7.48
C ASN A 192 -4.29 6.94 6.63
N ASN A 193 -4.02 5.86 5.89
CA ASN A 193 -4.98 5.26 4.97
C ASN A 193 -5.99 4.37 5.70
N PHE A 194 -6.89 5.00 6.45
CA PHE A 194 -7.98 4.32 7.15
C PHE A 194 -8.97 3.64 6.19
N ASN A 195 -9.25 4.29 5.04
CA ASN A 195 -10.31 3.88 4.12
C ASN A 195 -10.10 2.46 3.59
N ILE A 196 -8.88 2.07 3.23
CA ILE A 196 -8.64 0.71 2.70
C ILE A 196 -8.92 -0.37 3.74
N ILE A 197 -8.55 -0.14 5.01
CA ILE A 197 -8.78 -1.07 6.10
C ILE A 197 -10.29 -1.17 6.38
N TYR A 198 -10.96 -0.03 6.49
CA TYR A 198 -12.39 0.03 6.78
C TYR A 198 -13.25 -0.55 5.66
N LEU A 199 -12.95 -0.24 4.40
CA LEU A 199 -13.76 -0.70 3.26
C LEU A 199 -13.51 -2.17 2.91
N PHE A 200 -12.36 -2.73 3.28
CA PHE A 200 -12.06 -4.12 2.99
C PHE A 200 -12.83 -5.07 3.92
N ASN A 201 -12.82 -4.82 5.23
CA ASN A 201 -13.51 -5.65 6.23
C ASN A 201 -13.83 -4.91 7.55
N GLU A 202 -14.04 -3.59 7.50
CA GLU A 202 -14.34 -2.73 8.66
C GLU A 202 -13.26 -2.75 9.76
N GLY A 203 -12.05 -3.23 9.43
CA GLY A 203 -10.98 -3.44 10.41
C GLY A 203 -11.15 -4.68 11.28
N GLY A 204 -12.13 -5.55 11.01
CA GLY A 204 -12.61 -6.69 11.82
C GLY A 204 -11.57 -7.40 12.70
N TYR A 205 -11.09 -8.58 12.29
CA TYR A 205 -10.12 -9.36 13.08
C TYR A 205 -8.79 -8.64 13.36
N LEU A 206 -8.50 -7.49 12.73
CA LEU A 206 -7.29 -6.71 12.99
C LEU A 206 -7.37 -5.90 14.29
N LEU A 207 -8.58 -5.52 14.70
CA LEU A 207 -8.83 -4.71 15.90
C LEU A 207 -9.29 -5.56 17.09
N PHE A 208 -9.90 -6.73 16.84
CA PHE A 208 -10.62 -7.49 17.87
C PHE A 208 -10.30 -8.99 17.95
N ALA A 209 -9.21 -9.47 17.32
CA ALA A 209 -8.85 -10.90 17.27
C ALA A 209 -8.88 -11.61 18.64
N ASP A 210 -8.56 -10.91 19.73
CA ASP A 210 -8.49 -11.51 21.07
C ASP A 210 -9.75 -11.31 21.92
N LYS A 211 -10.79 -10.62 21.42
CA LYS A 211 -11.89 -10.13 22.28
C LYS A 211 -13.33 -10.28 21.76
N MET A 212 -13.57 -10.80 20.56
CA MET A 212 -14.93 -11.02 20.07
C MET A 212 -15.35 -12.50 20.14
N PRO A 213 -16.49 -12.83 20.80
CA PRO A 213 -17.07 -14.17 20.73
C PRO A 213 -17.49 -14.49 19.28
N ALA A 214 -17.30 -15.75 18.88
CA ALA A 214 -17.62 -16.27 17.55
C ALA A 214 -19.10 -16.10 17.11
N GLU A 215 -19.98 -15.66 18.00
CA GLU A 215 -21.42 -15.53 17.79
C GLU A 215 -21.86 -14.17 17.22
N GLN A 216 -20.95 -13.20 17.05
CA GLN A 216 -21.26 -11.87 16.50
C GLN A 216 -20.70 -11.61 15.10
N THR A 217 -20.32 -12.67 14.37
CA THR A 217 -19.92 -12.58 12.96
C THR A 217 -21.13 -12.77 12.07
N PHE A 218 -21.63 -11.69 11.46
CA PHE A 218 -22.61 -11.74 10.37
C PHE A 218 -21.91 -11.85 9.02
#